data_AF-A0ABD0QGX5-F1
#
_entry.id   AF-A0ABD0QGX5-F1
#
_cell.length_a   1.000
_cell.length_b   1.000
_cell.length_c   1.000
_cell.angle_alpha   90.00
_cell.angle_beta   90.00
_cell.angle_gamma   90.00
#
_symmetry.space_group_name_H-M   'P 1'
#
loop_
_entity.id
_entity.type
_entity.pdbx_description
1 polymer ?
#
loop_
_entity_poly.entity_id
_entity_poly.type
_entity_poly.pdbx_seq_one_letter_code
_entity_poly.pdbx_strand_id
1 'polypeptide(L)' 'MDYWRVFYVGGKGGNWMIKASWYWSNLWKDCVTDTSSVTDCREYDALWAVT' A
#
# COMPACT_ATOMS: atom_id res chain seq x y z
N MET A 1 13.26 -5.50 8.32
CA MET A 1 12.32 -6.29 7.49
C MET A 1 11.64 -5.30 6.56
N ASP A 2 12.08 -5.24 5.31
CA ASP A 2 11.68 -4.16 4.40
C ASP A 2 10.23 -4.24 3.94
N TYR A 3 9.67 -5.46 3.85
CA TYR A 3 8.26 -5.68 3.51
C TYR A 3 7.75 -6.92 4.25
N TRP A 4 6.59 -6.81 4.93
CA TRP A 4 5.93 -7.97 5.56
C TRP A 4 4.62 -8.35 4.86
N ARG A 5 4.03 -7.44 4.09
CA ARG A 5 2.87 -7.69 3.26
C ARG A 5 3.05 -6.99 1.93
N VAL A 6 2.78 -7.72 0.85
CA VAL A 6 2.81 -7.20 -0.52
C VAL A 6 1.66 -7.85 -1.28
N PHE A 7 0.82 -7.06 -1.95
CA PHE A 7 -0.21 -7.59 -2.83
C PHE A 7 -0.55 -6.63 -3.96
N TYR A 8 -0.96 -7.20 -5.08
CA TYR A 8 -1.46 -6.47 -6.22
C TYR A 8 -2.98 -6.35 -6.17
N VAL A 9 -3.47 -5.13 -6.37
CA VAL A 9 -4.90 -4.82 -6.46
C VAL A 9 -5.18 -4.43 -7.90
N GLY A 10 -5.64 -5.37 -8.71
CA GLY A 10 -5.96 -5.12 -10.12
C GLY A 10 -6.28 -6.39 -10.88
N GLY A 11 -7.01 -6.27 -11.98
CA GLY A 11 -7.19 -7.38 -12.94
C GLY A 11 -8.17 -8.49 -12.53
N LYS A 12 -8.99 -8.32 -11.48
CA LYS A 12 -10.12 -9.24 -11.25
C LYS A 12 -11.21 -8.93 -12.28
N GLY A 13 -11.32 -9.79 -13.29
CA GLY A 13 -12.30 -9.72 -14.39
C GLY A 13 -13.75 -9.77 -13.91
N GLY A 14 -14.23 -8.66 -13.35
CA GLY A 14 -15.55 -8.50 -12.75
C GLY A 14 -15.67 -7.43 -11.67
N ASN A 15 -14.59 -6.78 -11.24
CA ASN A 15 -14.63 -5.80 -10.15
C ASN A 15 -14.48 -4.36 -10.64
N TRP A 16 -15.29 -3.46 -10.06
CA TRP A 16 -15.42 -2.01 -10.30
C TRP A 16 -14.17 -1.17 -10.01
N MET A 17 -12.99 -1.78 -9.93
CA MET A 17 -11.74 -1.08 -9.64
C MET A 17 -11.25 -0.35 -10.89
N ILE A 18 -11.25 0.98 -10.85
CA ILE A 18 -10.91 1.85 -12.00
C ILE A 18 -9.40 1.85 -12.28
N LYS A 19 -8.58 1.68 -11.24
CA LYS A 19 -7.12 1.67 -11.32
C LYS A 19 -6.55 0.43 -10.65
N ALA A 20 -5.48 -0.09 -11.23
CA ALA A 20 -4.68 -1.12 -10.58
C ALA A 20 -3.57 -0.47 -9.75
N SER A 21 -3.23 -1.09 -8.63
CA SER A 21 -2.23 -0.60 -7.70
C SER A 21 -1.47 -1.72 -7.02
N TRP A 22 -0.26 -1.40 -6.60
CA TRP A 22 0.64 -2.29 -5.87
C TRP A 22 0.70 -1.83 -4.42
N TYR A 23 0.14 -2.62 -3.52
CA TYR A 23 0.16 -2.31 -2.09
C TYR A 23 1.30 -3.06 -1.41
N TRP A 24 1.97 -2.37 -0.49
CA TRP A 24 2.94 -2.98 0.41
C TRP A 24 2.93 -2.33 1.79
N SER A 25 3.33 -3.10 2.80
CA SER A 25 3.41 -2.66 4.19
C SER A 25 4.74 -3.03 4.81
N ASN A 26 5.23 -2.15 5.69
CA ASN A 26 6.34 -2.42 6.58
C ASN A 26 5.93 -2.14 8.04
N LEU A 27 6.87 -2.17 9.00
CA LEU A 27 6.55 -1.95 10.41
C LEU A 27 6.02 -0.54 10.72
N TRP A 28 6.32 0.45 9.87
CA TRP A 28 6.14 1.87 10.16
C TRP A 28 5.12 2.57 9.27
N LYS A 29 4.82 2.00 8.10
CA LYS A 29 3.94 2.61 7.09
C LYS A 29 3.32 1.58 6.16
N ASP A 30 2.20 2.00 5.59
CA ASP A 30 1.55 1.40 4.43
C ASP A 30 1.78 2.27 3.20
N CYS A 31 2.02 1.65 2.05
CA CYS A 31 2.20 2.37 0.81
C CYS A 31 1.46 1.69 -0.35
N VAL A 32 1.01 2.52 -1.29
CA VAL A 32 0.32 2.12 -2.51
C VAL A 32 0.99 2.78 -3.70
N THR A 33 1.40 1.98 -4.67
CA THR A 33 1.93 2.45 -5.95
C THR A 33 0.91 2.20 -7.05
N ASP A 34 0.30 3.26 -7.59
CA ASP A 34 -0.65 3.17 -8.70
C ASP A 34 0.05 2.88 -10.04
N THR A 35 -0.72 2.50 -11.07
CA THR A 35 -0.22 2.36 -12.46
C THR A 35 0.34 3.65 -13.06
N SER A 36 0.08 4.81 -12.46
CA SER A 36 0.73 6.08 -12.81
C SER A 36 2.12 6.24 -12.21
N SER A 37 2.67 5.18 -11.59
CA SER A 37 3.96 5.18 -10.89
C SER A 37 4.06 6.21 -9.75
N VAL A 38 2.90 6.64 -9.23
CA VAL A 38 2.81 7.48 -8.04
C VAL A 38 2.73 6.58 -6.83
N THR A 39 3.60 6.80 -5.85
CA THR A 39 3.59 6.08 -4.57
C THR A 39 3.08 7.01 -3.49
N ASP A 40 1.94 6.63 -2.90
CA ASP A 40 1.37 7.30 -1.74
C ASP A 40 1.60 6.43 -0.50
N CYS A 41 2.08 7.04 0.58
CA CYS A 41 2.48 6.35 1.80
C CYS A 41 1.82 6.99 3.01
N ARG A 42 1.24 6.16 3.88
CA ARG A 42 0.66 6.54 5.15
C ARG A 42 1.45 5.93 6.30
N GLU A 43 1.96 6.77 7.18
CA GLU A 43 2.67 6.34 8.38
C GLU A 43 1.69 5.86 9.46
N TYR A 44 2.14 4.92 10.29
CA TYR A 44 1.38 4.45 11.44
C TYR A 44 1.62 5.36 12.64
N ASP A 45 0.88 6.47 12.73
CA ASP A 45 0.97 7.45 13.83
C ASP A 45 0.93 6.80 15.23
N ALA A 46 0.13 5.73 15.39
CA ALA A 46 -0.02 5.02 16.66
C ALA A 46 1.27 4.32 17.14
N LEU A 47 2.21 4.00 16.24
CA LEU A 47 3.50 3.38 16.59
C LEU A 47 4.58 4.43 16.90
N TRP A 48 4.37 5.68 16.51
CA TRP A 48 5.27 6.80 16.80
C TRP A 48 4.94 7.51 18.12
N ALA A 49 3.72 7.35 18.63
CA ALA A 49 3.26 7.95 19.89
C ALA A 49 3.82 7.28 21.17
N VAL A 50 4.82 6.39 21.04
CA VAL A 50 5.57 5.83 22.18
C VAL A 50 6.69 6.81 22.56
N THR A 51 6.29 7.97 23.07
CA THR A 51 7.15 8.96 23.74
C THR A 51 6.61 9.24 25.12
#